data_AF-A0A915BG28-F1
#
_entry.id   AF-A0A915BG28-F1
#
_cell.length_a   1.000
_cell.length_b   1.000
_cell.length_c   1.000
_cell.angle_alpha   90.00
_cell.angle_beta   90.00
_cell.angle_gamma   90.00
#
_symmetry.space_group_name_H-M   'P 1'
#
loop_
_entity.id
_entity.type
_entity.pdbx_description
1 polymer ?
#
loop_
_entity_poly.entity_id
_entity_poly.type
_entity_poly.pdbx_seq_one_letter_code
_entity_poly.pdbx_strand_id
1 'polypeptide(L)'
;MCSRTKVFAVARRQLGMQAVVLDSCVFIWVGERRRLDALGFAHAARGATLLEGASRLHVDTLACGIGRLFPRKQVFFSTDLNTDDVDFWADVIKCIAEEVRSSPDFYGVSINVSA
;
A
#
# COMPACT_ATOMS: atom_id res chain seq x y z
N MET A 1 13.89 -6.71 9.91
CA MET A 1 12.74 -7.09 9.05
C MET A 1 11.59 -7.53 9.92
N CYS A 2 10.42 -6.93 9.77
CA CYS A 2 9.18 -7.38 10.42
C CYS A 2 8.07 -7.51 9.38
N SER A 3 7.06 -8.32 9.67
CA SER A 3 5.90 -8.49 8.80
C SER A 3 4.61 -8.50 9.60
N ARG A 4 3.50 -8.13 8.94
CA ARG A 4 2.18 -8.07 9.55
C ARG A 4 1.12 -8.40 8.52
N THR A 5 0.08 -9.07 8.99
CA THR A 5 -1.13 -9.34 8.21
C THR A 5 -2.32 -8.68 8.90
N LYS A 6 -3.20 -8.08 8.10
CA LYS A 6 -4.50 -7.57 8.56
C LYS A 6 -5.59 -7.89 7.55
N VAL A 7 -6.82 -7.76 8.01
CA VAL A 7 -8.01 -7.77 7.16
C VAL A 7 -8.76 -6.47 7.43
N PHE A 8 -9.23 -5.82 6.37
CA PHE A 8 -10.11 -4.65 6.47
C PHE A 8 -11.28 -4.76 5.49
N ALA A 9 -12.36 -4.04 5.79
CA ALA A 9 -13.56 -4.01 4.98
C ALA A 9 -13.61 -2.71 4.16
N VAL A 10 -13.68 -2.81 2.84
CA VAL A 10 -13.87 -1.66 1.92
C VAL A 10 -15.00 -2.00 0.96
N ALA A 11 -15.98 -1.10 0.81
CA ALA A 11 -17.12 -1.29 -0.10
C ALA A 11 -17.81 -2.67 0.03
N ARG A 12 -18.01 -3.15 1.28
CA ARG A 12 -18.57 -4.49 1.62
C ARG A 12 -17.70 -5.70 1.20
N ARG A 13 -16.46 -5.47 0.76
CA ARG A 13 -15.47 -6.52 0.45
C ARG A 13 -14.50 -6.67 1.63
N GLN A 14 -14.12 -7.90 1.95
CA GLN A 14 -13.08 -8.20 2.92
C GLN A 14 -11.75 -8.34 2.18
N LEU A 15 -10.80 -7.45 2.49
CA LEU A 15 -9.51 -7.38 1.82
C LEU A 15 -8.41 -7.79 2.80
N GLY A 16 -7.56 -8.70 2.36
CA GLY A 16 -6.32 -9.03 3.06
C GLY A 16 -5.26 -8.00 2.77
N MET A 17 -4.48 -7.65 3.79
CA MET A 17 -3.28 -6.83 3.68
C MET A 17 -2.11 -7.59 4.27
N GLN A 18 -0.98 -7.57 3.56
CA GLN A 18 0.30 -8.04 4.08
C GLN A 18 1.37 -6.97 3.91
N ALA A 19 2.00 -6.59 5.02
CA ALA A 19 3.10 -5.65 5.05
C ALA A 19 4.39 -6.36 5.42
N VAL A 20 5.49 -6.05 4.72
CA VAL A 20 6.86 -6.40 5.10
C VAL A 20 7.65 -5.11 5.19
N VAL A 21 8.20 -4.82 6.36
CA VAL A 21 8.96 -3.60 6.64
C VAL A 21 10.43 -3.94 6.79
N LEU A 22 11.24 -3.26 5.98
CA LEU A 22 12.70 -3.24 6.01
C LEU A 22 13.17 -1.82 6.36
N ASP A 23 14.47 -1.64 6.55
CA ASP A 23 15.04 -0.36 7.01
C ASP A 23 14.75 0.79 6.03
N SER A 24 14.96 0.57 4.74
CA SER A 24 14.76 1.58 3.69
C SER A 24 13.64 1.24 2.71
N CYS A 25 12.85 0.21 2.99
CA CYS A 25 11.83 -0.29 2.08
C CYS A 25 10.61 -0.83 2.85
N VAL A 26 9.42 -0.66 2.28
CA VAL A 26 8.20 -1.34 2.73
C VAL A 26 7.52 -1.97 1.53
N PHE A 27 7.11 -3.22 1.69
CA PHE A 27 6.28 -3.95 0.75
C PHE A 27 4.88 -4.07 1.32
N ILE A 28 3.87 -3.63 0.59
CA ILE A 28 2.46 -3.75 0.96
C ILE A 28 1.73 -4.47 -0.16
N TRP A 29 1.11 -5.59 0.18
CA TRP A 29 0.16 -6.28 -0.68
C TRP A 29 -1.26 -6.07 -0.14
N VAL A 30 -2.22 -5.77 -1.02
CA VAL A 30 -3.65 -5.73 -0.70
C VAL A 30 -4.43 -6.53 -1.74
N GLY A 31 -5.26 -7.47 -1.30
CA GLY A 31 -6.08 -8.25 -2.22
C GLY A 31 -6.95 -9.32 -1.57
N GLU A 32 -7.53 -10.17 -2.40
CA GLU A 32 -8.47 -11.23 -2.01
C GLU A 32 -7.89 -12.63 -2.24
N ARG A 33 -6.98 -12.78 -3.21
CA ARG A 33 -6.53 -14.08 -3.74
C ARG A 33 -5.08 -14.43 -3.36
N ARG A 34 -4.39 -13.55 -2.63
CA ARG A 34 -2.97 -13.67 -2.24
C ARG A 34 -2.04 -13.85 -3.44
N ARG A 35 -2.28 -13.10 -4.52
CA ARG A 35 -1.43 -13.11 -5.73
C ARG A 35 -0.77 -11.75 -5.97
N LEU A 36 0.37 -11.77 -6.65
CA LEU A 36 1.07 -10.58 -7.14
C LEU A 36 0.66 -10.38 -8.61
N ASP A 37 -0.56 -9.89 -8.87
CA ASP A 37 -1.01 -9.69 -10.27
C ASP A 37 -0.51 -8.35 -10.83
N ALA A 38 -0.45 -7.31 -10.00
CA ALA A 38 0.13 -6.01 -10.34
C ALA A 38 1.15 -5.59 -9.27
N LEU A 39 2.21 -4.88 -9.66
CA LEU A 39 3.23 -4.36 -8.76
C LEU A 39 3.67 -2.96 -9.18
N GLY A 40 3.43 -2.00 -8.30
CA GLY A 40 3.94 -0.63 -8.39
C GLY A 40 5.10 -0.41 -7.44
N PHE A 41 6.00 0.47 -7.83
CA PHE A 41 7.10 0.99 -7.02
C PHE A 41 6.96 2.50 -6.88
N ALA A 42 7.33 3.04 -5.72
CA ALA A 42 7.47 4.47 -5.52
C ALA A 42 8.63 4.84 -4.58
N HIS A 43 9.32 5.92 -4.91
CA HIS A 43 10.29 6.58 -4.04
C HIS A 43 10.41 8.07 -4.39
N ALA A 44 10.48 8.94 -3.38
CA ALA A 44 10.62 10.39 -3.56
C ALA A 44 9.63 10.99 -4.58
N ALA A 45 8.34 10.61 -4.46
CA ALA A 45 7.23 11.02 -5.34
C ALA A 45 7.35 10.60 -6.81
N ARG A 46 8.27 9.69 -7.15
CA ARG A 46 8.37 9.06 -8.47
C ARG A 46 7.88 7.63 -8.39
N GLY A 47 7.07 7.22 -9.37
CA GLY A 47 6.51 5.89 -9.48
C GLY A 47 7.03 5.13 -10.69
N ALA A 48 6.97 3.80 -10.63
CA ALA A 48 7.15 2.93 -11.78
C ALA A 48 6.26 1.70 -11.65
N THR A 49 5.66 1.26 -12.76
CA THR A 49 5.00 -0.05 -12.82
C THR A 49 6.07 -1.11 -13.09
N LEU A 50 6.18 -2.08 -12.18
CA LEU A 50 7.14 -3.19 -12.27
C LEU A 50 6.49 -4.46 -12.82
N LEU A 51 5.20 -4.65 -12.55
CA LEU A 51 4.38 -5.71 -13.11
C LEU A 51 3.01 -5.15 -13.46
N GLU A 52 2.64 -5.24 -14.73
CA GLU A 52 1.32 -4.84 -15.21
C GLU A 52 0.29 -5.92 -14.89
N GLY A 53 -0.82 -5.50 -14.27
CA GLY A 53 -1.98 -6.36 -14.04
C GLY A 53 -3.00 -6.28 -15.17
N ALA A 54 -4.08 -7.05 -15.05
CA ALA A 54 -5.18 -7.03 -16.02
C ALA A 54 -6.07 -5.77 -15.95
N SER A 55 -6.00 -5.02 -14.85
CA SER A 55 -6.73 -3.77 -14.63
C SER A 55 -6.05 -2.61 -15.35
N ARG A 56 -6.83 -1.59 -15.75
CA ARG A 56 -6.29 -0.36 -16.34
C ARG A 56 -5.72 0.59 -15.29
N LEU A 57 -5.83 0.24 -14.03
CA LEU A 57 -5.31 0.98 -12.90
C LEU A 57 -3.80 1.15 -12.97
N HIS A 58 -3.37 2.40 -12.82
CA HIS A 58 -1.97 2.77 -12.67
C HIS A 58 -1.47 2.40 -11.26
N VAL A 59 -1.01 1.17 -11.07
CA VAL A 59 -0.54 0.64 -9.77
C VAL A 59 0.63 1.46 -9.19
N ASP A 60 1.44 2.07 -10.05
CA ASP A 60 2.48 3.03 -9.69
C ASP A 60 1.91 4.32 -9.06
N THR A 61 0.76 4.79 -9.54
CA THR A 61 0.06 5.94 -8.95
C THR A 61 -0.41 5.63 -7.54
N LEU A 62 -0.91 4.41 -7.30
CA LEU A 62 -1.24 3.95 -5.95
C LEU A 62 0.01 3.83 -5.07
N ALA A 63 1.09 3.24 -5.59
CA ALA A 63 2.37 3.16 -4.89
C ALA A 63 2.87 4.56 -4.51
N CYS A 64 2.73 5.56 -5.38
CA CYS A 64 3.06 6.96 -5.10
C CYS A 64 2.18 7.55 -3.99
N GLY A 65 0.87 7.30 -4.01
CA GLY A 65 -0.05 7.73 -2.96
C GLY A 65 0.35 7.17 -1.59
N ILE A 66 0.64 5.88 -1.53
CA ILE A 66 1.11 5.19 -0.32
C ILE A 66 2.51 5.67 0.08
N GLY A 67 3.39 5.95 -0.89
CA GLY A 67 4.74 6.49 -0.70
C GLY A 67 4.82 7.74 0.16
N ARG A 68 3.76 8.56 0.15
CA ARG A 68 3.65 9.76 0.99
C ARG A 68 3.63 9.44 2.49
N LEU A 69 3.21 8.23 2.87
CA LEU A 69 3.24 7.75 4.26
C LEU A 69 4.66 7.39 4.71
N PHE A 70 5.59 7.20 3.78
CA PHE A 70 6.94 6.68 4.04
C PHE A 70 8.02 7.57 3.40
N PRO A 71 8.23 8.81 3.89
CA PRO A 71 9.06 9.82 3.22
C PRO A 71 10.53 9.40 3.02
N ARG A 72 11.03 8.42 3.78
CA ARG A 72 12.41 7.92 3.71
C ARG A 72 12.53 6.48 3.22
N LYS A 73 11.44 5.84 2.80
CA LYS A 73 11.47 4.44 2.33
C LYS A 73 11.05 4.36 0.87
N GLN A 74 11.53 3.32 0.21
CA GLN A 74 10.96 2.80 -1.03
C GLN A 74 9.65 2.08 -0.69
N VAL A 75 8.62 2.26 -1.50
CA VAL A 75 7.34 1.57 -1.37
C VAL A 75 7.15 0.65 -2.56
N PHE A 76 6.88 -0.61 -2.26
CA PHE A 76 6.37 -1.57 -3.23
C PHE A 76 4.92 -1.84 -2.87
N PHE A 77 4.01 -1.58 -3.80
CA PHE A 77 2.59 -1.85 -3.62
C PHE A 77 2.12 -2.88 -4.63
N SER A 78 1.51 -3.95 -4.16
CA SER A 78 0.96 -5.00 -5.02
C SER A 78 -0.50 -5.27 -4.72
N THR A 79 -1.21 -5.69 -5.76
CA THR A 79 -2.60 -6.11 -5.62
C THR A 79 -2.95 -7.21 -6.62
N ASP A 80 -3.91 -8.04 -6.24
CA ASP A 80 -4.62 -8.95 -7.15
C ASP A 80 -6.05 -8.49 -7.45
N LEU A 81 -6.42 -7.26 -7.08
CA LEU A 81 -7.74 -6.73 -7.35
C LEU A 81 -7.82 -6.26 -8.80
N ASN A 82 -8.90 -6.62 -9.48
CA ASN A 82 -9.19 -6.17 -10.84
C ASN A 82 -10.37 -5.21 -10.82
N THR A 83 -10.12 -3.96 -10.44
CA THR A 83 -11.12 -2.87 -10.43
C THR A 83 -10.46 -1.54 -10.73
N ASP A 84 -11.13 -0.72 -11.54
CA ASP A 84 -10.70 0.62 -11.90
C ASP A 84 -11.47 1.71 -11.10
N ASP A 85 -12.23 1.29 -10.07
CA ASP A 85 -13.01 2.17 -9.20
C ASP A 85 -12.09 3.04 -8.32
N VAL A 86 -12.08 4.35 -8.60
CA VAL A 86 -11.21 5.33 -7.94
C VAL A 86 -11.61 5.53 -6.47
N ASP A 87 -12.91 5.55 -6.15
CA ASP A 87 -13.40 5.75 -4.79
C ASP A 87 -13.05 4.54 -3.92
N PHE A 88 -13.17 3.34 -4.49
CA PHE A 88 -12.69 2.11 -3.84
C PHE A 88 -11.20 2.20 -3.48
N TRP A 89 -10.35 2.66 -4.40
CA TRP A 89 -8.91 2.79 -4.14
C TRP A 89 -8.58 3.90 -3.15
N ALA A 90 -9.37 4.98 -3.12
CA ALA A 90 -9.24 6.02 -2.09
C ALA A 90 -9.51 5.45 -0.69
N ASP A 91 -10.55 4.63 -0.54
CA ASP A 91 -10.86 3.94 0.72
C ASP A 91 -9.76 2.93 1.10
N VAL A 92 -9.21 2.17 0.15
CA VAL A 92 -8.07 1.28 0.41
C VAL A 92 -6.86 2.05 0.93
N ILE A 93 -6.49 3.17 0.28
CA ILE A 93 -5.37 4.02 0.73
C ILE A 93 -5.65 4.58 2.14
N LYS A 94 -6.90 4.97 2.43
CA LYS A 94 -7.29 5.44 3.75
C LYS A 94 -7.10 4.35 4.82
N CYS A 95 -7.52 3.11 4.56
CA CYS A 95 -7.29 1.99 5.47
C CYS A 95 -5.80 1.73 5.72
N ILE A 96 -4.96 1.80 4.68
CA ILE A 96 -3.49 1.66 4.82
C ILE A 96 -2.94 2.80 5.68
N ALA A 97 -3.37 4.05 5.44
CA ALA A 97 -2.91 5.21 6.20
C ALA A 97 -3.30 5.12 7.68
N GLU A 98 -4.52 4.66 7.98
CA GLU A 98 -4.99 4.42 9.35
C GLU A 98 -4.17 3.33 10.05
N GLU A 99 -3.88 2.23 9.36
CA GLU A 99 -3.02 1.15 9.88
C GLU A 99 -1.61 1.68 10.19
N VAL A 100 -1.00 2.42 9.26
CA VAL A 100 0.34 3.00 9.44
C VAL A 100 0.36 3.96 10.62
N ARG A 101 -0.66 4.84 10.73
CA ARG A 101 -0.79 5.78 11.85
C ARG A 101 -1.02 5.08 13.19
N SER A 102 -1.74 3.97 13.22
CA SER A 102 -2.01 3.20 14.43
C SER A 102 -0.80 2.40 14.94
N SER A 103 0.25 2.26 14.14
CA SER A 103 1.41 1.42 14.45
C SER A 103 2.72 1.98 13.91
N PRO A 104 3.07 3.22 14.27
CA PRO A 104 4.19 3.93 13.67
C PRO A 104 5.54 3.22 13.87
N ASP A 105 5.75 2.63 15.04
CA ASP A 105 6.99 1.91 15.37
C ASP A 105 7.20 0.69 14.48
N PHE A 106 6.12 -0.04 14.17
CA PHE A 106 6.19 -1.19 13.27
C PHE A 106 6.60 -0.76 11.85
N TYR A 107 6.05 0.35 11.38
CA TYR A 107 6.31 0.89 10.04
C TYR A 107 7.59 1.74 9.97
N GLY A 108 8.25 2.00 11.10
CA GLY A 108 9.42 2.88 11.17
C GLY A 108 9.12 4.28 10.65
N VAL A 109 7.92 4.80 10.95
CA VAL A 109 7.50 6.15 10.58
C VAL A 109 7.42 7.03 11.82
N SER A 110 7.99 8.24 11.75
CA SER A 110 7.78 9.24 12.79
C SER A 110 6.44 9.90 12.54
N ILE A 111 5.47 9.74 13.46
CA ILE A 111 4.28 10.58 13.43
C ILE A 111 4.76 11.96 13.85
N ASN A 112 4.80 12.92 12.91
CA ASN A 112 4.82 14.31 13.30
C ASN A 112 3.50 14.56 14.03
N VAL A 113 3.54 14.50 15.36
CA VAL A 113 2.51 15.06 16.23
C VAL A 113 2.66 16.56 16.10
N SER A 114 2.15 17.13 15.01
CA SER A 114 1.98 18.58 14.93
C SER A 114 0.80 18.95 15.82
N ALA A 115 1.14 19.79 16.80
CA ALA A 115 0.35 20.41 17.86
C ALA A 115 -1.00 21.01 17.42
#